data_AF-A0A1Q9EJL7-F1
#
_entry.id   AF-A0A1Q9EJL7-F1
#
_cell.length_a   1.000
_cell.length_b   1.000
_cell.length_c   1.000
_cell.angle_alpha   90.00
_cell.angle_beta   90.00
_cell.angle_gamma   90.00
#
_symmetry.space_group_name_H-M   'P 1'
#
loop_
_entity.id
_entity.type
_entity.pdbx_description
1 polymer ?
#
loop_
_entity_poly.entity_id
_entity_poly.type
_entity_poly.pdbx_seq_one_letter_code
_entity_poly.pdbx_strand_id
1 'polypeptide(L)'
;MVVVTVQFCAEGQRWQRDFEIEADVTIRALKESMLNPDGGEEDIDAFELRMRGRRVPDFEKVSQDCALDFEYLGALEGARKARLDRQDEARWDVLQLPQQEPPERIRPRSVPAKKSDSSTARSEADEFFRPTPAPRPAGAARKGPTPPAKRWEVVGGSDKGGILVREGQSTTSKQLADRLSTGALVEELDLRGERLQFKRLTGTGPEIGWVSLSVSGKELVRPKHASPEEMLTLDCALSLQEELMEGFGKPEFQRTLAQLVRAHPTKAGAEFLRKRTELFLSVQSVVLPRYGFEGSPKGVVQMMAAYAPHGHCPEVGWNNDQLNKLLQM
;
A
#
# COMPACT_ATOMS: atom_id res chain seq x y z
N MET A 1 -3.37 31.67 -9.17
CA MET A 1 -1.94 31.69 -8.83
C MET A 1 -1.80 31.11 -7.43
N VAL A 2 -0.90 30.16 -7.27
CA VAL A 2 -0.51 29.58 -5.98
C VAL A 2 0.98 29.80 -5.80
N VAL A 3 1.40 29.98 -4.55
CA VAL A 3 2.80 30.17 -4.18
C VAL A 3 3.36 28.85 -3.66
N VAL A 4 4.37 28.33 -4.34
CA VAL A 4 5.11 27.14 -3.89
C VAL A 4 6.47 27.56 -3.36
N THR A 5 6.70 27.38 -2.06
CA THR A 5 8.00 27.63 -1.44
C THR A 5 8.82 26.34 -1.50
N VAL A 6 9.92 26.36 -2.26
CA VAL A 6 10.84 25.22 -2.32
C VAL A 6 12.05 25.47 -1.42
N GLN A 7 12.30 24.54 -0.50
CA GLN A 7 13.44 24.53 0.41
C GLN A 7 14.58 23.72 -0.18
N PHE A 8 15.79 24.26 -0.11
CA PHE A 8 17.01 23.63 -0.61
C PHE A 8 17.98 23.42 0.56
N CYS A 9 18.61 22.24 0.59
CA CYS A 9 19.68 21.91 1.53
C CYS A 9 20.91 21.43 0.74
N ALA A 10 22.01 22.17 0.79
CA ALA A 10 23.29 21.73 0.24
C ALA A 10 24.44 22.12 1.16
N GLU A 11 25.38 21.20 1.39
CA GLU A 11 26.61 21.44 2.16
C GLU A 11 26.37 22.10 3.54
N GLY A 12 25.26 21.75 4.19
CA GLY A 12 24.88 22.30 5.50
C GLY A 12 24.24 23.70 5.46
N GLN A 13 24.11 24.30 4.28
CA GLN A 13 23.36 25.54 4.06
C GLN A 13 21.90 25.22 3.72
N ARG A 14 21.00 26.10 4.16
CA ARG A 14 19.57 26.05 3.86
C ARG A 14 19.11 27.37 3.29
N TRP A 15 18.39 27.32 2.18
CA TRP A 15 17.72 28.47 1.60
C TRP A 15 16.39 28.05 1.00
N GLN A 16 15.54 29.02 0.69
CA GLN A 16 14.26 28.77 0.06
C GLN A 16 14.02 29.76 -1.07
N ARG A 17 13.17 29.37 -2.02
CA ARG A 17 12.72 30.23 -3.11
C ARG A 17 11.23 29.99 -3.34
N ASP A 18 10.52 31.09 -3.59
CA ASP A 18 9.10 31.05 -3.90
C ASP A 18 8.89 31.03 -5.42
N PHE A 19 7.89 30.26 -5.83
CA PHE A 19 7.48 30.08 -7.23
C PHE A 19 6.00 30.39 -7.35
N GLU A 20 5.67 31.42 -8.11
CA GLU A 20 4.29 31.74 -8.44
C GLU A 20 3.89 30.96 -9.69
N ILE A 21 2.95 30.03 -9.53
CA ILE A 21 2.47 29.16 -10.61
C ILE A 21 0.95 29.20 -10.69
N GLU A 22 0.38 28.80 -11.83
CA GLU A 22 -1.07 28.63 -11.95
C GLU A 22 -1.55 27.49 -11.02
N ALA A 23 -2.82 27.55 -10.60
CA ALA A 23 -3.38 26.44 -9.82
C ALA A 23 -3.55 25.20 -10.72
N ASP A 24 -3.44 24.01 -10.12
CA ASP A 24 -3.59 22.70 -10.78
C ASP A 24 -2.48 22.36 -11.80
N VAL A 25 -1.36 23.06 -11.77
CA VAL A 25 -0.15 22.67 -12.51
C VAL A 25 0.52 21.45 -11.87
N THR A 26 1.17 20.64 -12.68
CA THR A 26 1.84 19.43 -12.20
C THR A 26 3.17 19.76 -11.53
N ILE A 27 3.65 18.87 -10.66
CA ILE A 27 5.00 18.93 -10.11
C ILE A 27 6.05 18.97 -11.23
N ARG A 28 5.85 18.25 -12.33
CA ARG A 28 6.73 18.32 -13.50
C ARG A 28 6.81 19.74 -14.09
N ALA A 29 5.67 20.40 -14.29
CA ALA A 29 5.64 21.77 -14.80
C ALA A 29 6.29 22.77 -13.83
N LEU A 30 6.15 22.55 -12.52
CA LEU A 30 6.89 23.32 -11.52
C LEU A 30 8.40 23.10 -11.67
N LYS A 31 8.86 21.85 -11.80
CA LYS A 31 10.28 21.51 -12.00
C LYS A 31 10.86 22.12 -13.27
N GLU A 32 10.09 22.15 -14.36
CA GLU A 32 10.43 22.86 -15.60
C GLU A 32 10.63 24.36 -15.33
N SER A 33 9.70 25.00 -14.62
CA SER A 33 9.79 26.42 -14.22
C SER A 33 11.00 26.70 -13.32
N MET A 34 11.40 25.73 -12.49
CA MET A 34 12.57 25.86 -11.62
C MET A 34 13.89 25.97 -12.38
N LEU A 35 13.98 25.34 -13.55
CA LEU A 35 15.21 25.25 -14.34
C LEU A 35 15.19 26.07 -15.64
N ASN A 36 14.06 26.68 -16.00
CA ASN A 36 13.93 27.55 -17.17
C ASN A 36 14.89 28.76 -17.08
N PRO A 37 15.66 29.11 -18.14
CA PRO A 37 15.68 28.53 -19.48
C PRO A 37 16.71 27.43 -19.76
N ASP A 38 17.56 27.12 -18.79
CA ASP A 38 18.80 26.37 -19.05
C ASP A 38 18.70 24.86 -18.82
N GLY A 39 17.65 24.37 -18.14
CA GLY A 39 17.50 22.95 -17.80
C GLY A 39 16.87 22.10 -18.90
N GLY A 40 17.53 21.00 -19.24
CA GLY A 40 16.99 19.96 -20.12
C GLY A 40 16.13 18.93 -19.37
N GLU A 41 15.57 17.97 -20.12
CA GLU A 41 14.75 16.90 -19.56
C GLU A 41 15.52 16.05 -18.53
N GLU A 42 16.81 15.82 -18.75
CA GLU A 42 17.67 15.09 -17.82
C GLU A 42 17.85 15.84 -16.50
N ASP A 43 17.95 17.17 -16.54
CA ASP A 43 18.09 18.01 -15.34
C ASP A 43 16.78 18.04 -14.55
N ILE A 44 15.64 18.10 -15.25
CA ILE A 44 14.30 17.99 -14.65
C ILE A 44 14.16 16.63 -13.96
N ASP A 45 14.57 15.55 -14.63
CA ASP A 45 14.43 14.20 -14.08
C ASP A 45 15.41 13.97 -12.90
N ALA A 46 16.56 14.67 -12.84
CA ALA A 46 17.62 14.44 -11.86
C ALA A 46 17.31 14.82 -10.40
N PHE A 47 16.13 15.39 -10.11
CA PHE A 47 15.73 15.74 -8.75
C PHE A 47 14.24 15.47 -8.49
N GLU A 48 13.89 15.40 -7.21
CA GLU A 48 12.50 15.28 -6.77
C GLU A 48 12.13 16.36 -5.77
N LEU A 49 10.82 16.55 -5.63
CA LEU A 49 10.23 17.42 -4.61
C LEU A 49 9.52 16.55 -3.58
N ARG A 50 9.67 16.92 -2.30
CA ARG A 50 9.09 16.19 -1.17
C ARG A 50 8.18 17.12 -0.38
N MET A 51 6.97 16.68 -0.07
CA MET A 51 6.07 17.37 0.84
C MET A 51 6.10 16.68 2.20
N ARG A 52 6.56 17.40 3.24
CA ARG A 52 6.68 16.86 4.61
C ARG A 52 7.48 15.56 4.65
N GLY A 53 8.60 15.53 3.93
CA GLY A 53 9.49 14.37 3.82
C GLY A 53 8.95 13.21 2.96
N ARG A 54 7.80 13.35 2.29
CA ARG A 54 7.29 12.35 1.34
C ARG A 54 7.48 12.83 -0.09
N ARG A 55 7.99 11.95 -0.96
CA ARG A 55 8.09 12.23 -2.40
C ARG A 55 6.73 12.59 -2.99
N VAL A 56 6.71 13.62 -3.84
CA VAL A 56 5.55 14.01 -4.65
C VAL A 56 5.81 13.60 -6.10
N PRO A 57 4.95 12.76 -6.71
CA PRO A 57 5.10 12.35 -8.11
C PRO A 57 5.00 13.51 -9.09
N ASP A 58 5.69 13.40 -10.24
CA ASP A 58 5.74 14.43 -11.27
C ASP A 58 4.36 14.81 -11.84
N PHE A 59 3.37 13.89 -11.82
CA PHE A 59 2.00 14.12 -12.30
C PHE A 59 1.05 14.72 -11.25
N GLU A 60 1.46 14.82 -9.99
CA GLU A 60 0.61 15.37 -8.94
C GLU A 60 0.40 16.88 -9.18
N LYS A 61 -0.83 17.35 -8.94
CA LYS A 61 -1.21 18.75 -9.19
C LYS A 61 -1.16 19.58 -7.92
N VAL A 62 -0.62 20.79 -8.03
CA VAL A 62 -0.56 21.75 -6.93
C VAL A 62 -1.70 22.76 -7.06
N SER A 63 -2.69 22.65 -6.18
CA SER A 63 -3.90 23.49 -6.20
C SER A 63 -3.92 24.57 -5.10
N GLN A 64 -2.96 24.54 -4.18
CA GLN A 64 -2.87 25.44 -3.03
C GLN A 64 -1.42 25.78 -2.71
N ASP A 65 -1.22 26.88 -1.98
CA ASP A 65 0.09 27.27 -1.46
C ASP A 65 0.69 26.14 -0.62
N CYS A 66 1.93 25.77 -0.90
CA CYS A 66 2.58 24.67 -0.20
C CYS A 66 4.10 24.86 -0.09
N ALA A 67 4.70 24.11 0.83
CA ALA A 67 6.14 24.03 1.01
C ALA A 67 6.64 22.65 0.58
N LEU A 68 7.67 22.64 -0.26
CA LEU A 68 8.31 21.44 -0.78
C LEU A 68 9.80 21.45 -0.45
N ASP A 69 10.36 20.28 -0.17
CA ASP A 69 11.78 20.07 0.03
C ASP A 69 12.38 19.55 -1.28
N PHE A 70 13.45 20.20 -1.75
CA PHE A 70 14.22 19.76 -2.90
C PHE A 70 15.19 18.64 -2.50
N GLU A 71 15.26 17.59 -3.32
CA GLU A 71 16.26 16.54 -3.18
C GLU A 71 16.86 16.16 -4.53
N TYR A 72 18.19 16.25 -4.62
CA TYR A 72 18.92 15.85 -5.82
C TYR A 72 19.17 14.34 -5.82
N LEU A 73 18.69 13.65 -6.86
CA LEU A 73 18.82 12.20 -7.04
C LEU A 73 20.00 11.82 -7.94
N GLY A 74 20.39 12.73 -8.84
CA GLY A 74 21.31 12.47 -9.94
C GLY A 74 20.63 11.81 -11.15
N ALA A 75 21.32 11.83 -12.29
CA ALA A 75 20.73 11.49 -13.59
C ALA A 75 20.13 10.06 -13.67
N LEU A 76 20.82 9.05 -13.13
CA LEU A 76 20.39 7.66 -13.27
C LEU A 76 19.13 7.35 -12.46
N GLU A 77 19.14 7.72 -11.16
CA GLU A 77 17.98 7.48 -10.29
C GLU A 77 16.82 8.40 -10.67
N GLY A 78 17.11 9.65 -11.05
CA GLY A 78 16.15 10.58 -11.59
C GLY A 78 15.39 10.06 -12.81
N ALA A 79 16.11 9.63 -13.85
CA ALA A 79 15.51 9.05 -15.05
C ALA A 79 14.70 7.78 -14.76
N ARG A 80 15.16 6.95 -13.81
CA ARG A 80 14.41 5.77 -13.35
C ARG A 80 13.08 6.17 -12.72
N LYS A 81 13.09 7.19 -11.86
CA LYS A 81 11.89 7.71 -11.18
C LYS A 81 10.92 8.38 -12.14
N ALA A 82 11.39 9.25 -13.04
CA ALA A 82 10.54 9.91 -14.03
C ALA A 82 9.83 8.91 -14.95
N ARG A 83 10.50 7.81 -15.31
CA ARG A 83 9.87 6.72 -16.08
C ARG A 83 8.75 6.02 -15.29
N LEU A 84 8.91 5.82 -13.99
CA LEU A 84 7.85 5.26 -13.14
C LEU A 84 6.65 6.21 -13.06
N ASP A 85 6.91 7.50 -12.86
CA ASP A 85 5.84 8.50 -12.80
C ASP A 85 5.05 8.57 -14.11
N ARG A 86 5.71 8.51 -15.27
CA ARG A 86 5.01 8.43 -16.58
C ARG A 86 4.14 7.19 -16.72
N GLN A 87 4.57 6.05 -16.17
CA GLN A 87 3.78 4.81 -16.18
C GLN A 87 2.59 4.89 -15.23
N ASP A 88 2.77 5.51 -14.06
CA ASP A 88 1.73 5.69 -13.06
C ASP A 88 0.73 6.77 -13.45
N GLU A 89 1.14 7.86 -14.10
CA GLU A 89 0.27 8.89 -14.68
C GLU A 89 -0.67 8.29 -15.74
N ALA A 90 -0.12 7.52 -16.67
CA ALA A 90 -0.89 6.80 -17.68
C ALA A 90 -1.89 5.79 -17.07
N ARG A 91 -1.60 5.31 -15.85
CA ARG A 91 -2.49 4.44 -15.07
C ARG A 91 -3.53 5.23 -14.26
N TRP A 92 -3.21 6.46 -13.88
CA TRP A 92 -4.02 7.36 -13.04
C TRP A 92 -5.12 8.08 -13.83
N ASP A 93 -4.84 8.57 -15.04
CA ASP A 93 -5.83 9.23 -15.92
C ASP A 93 -7.03 8.33 -16.26
N VAL A 94 -6.78 7.03 -16.28
CA VAL A 94 -7.75 5.97 -16.53
C VAL A 94 -8.73 5.79 -15.36
N LEU A 95 -8.30 6.12 -14.14
CA LEU A 95 -9.07 5.94 -12.91
C LEU A 95 -9.92 7.17 -12.54
N GLN A 96 -9.71 8.32 -13.19
CA GLN A 96 -10.44 9.58 -12.92
C GLN A 96 -11.67 9.80 -13.81
N LEU A 97 -12.05 8.85 -14.67
CA LEU A 97 -13.28 8.98 -15.45
C LEU A 97 -14.51 8.97 -14.52
N PRO A 98 -15.47 9.91 -14.70
CA PRO A 98 -16.67 9.97 -13.86
C PRO A 98 -17.43 8.63 -13.92
N GLN A 99 -17.69 8.04 -12.76
CA GLN A 99 -18.57 6.87 -12.69
C GLN A 99 -19.98 7.32 -13.01
N GLN A 100 -20.47 6.99 -14.21
CA GLN A 100 -21.90 7.09 -14.49
C GLN A 100 -22.64 6.08 -13.60
N GLU A 101 -23.69 6.56 -12.93
CA GLU A 101 -24.50 5.72 -12.05
C GLU A 101 -25.04 4.48 -12.79
N PRO A 102 -25.17 3.32 -12.13
CA PRO A 102 -25.64 2.12 -12.78
C PRO A 102 -27.10 2.30 -13.24
N PRO A 103 -27.48 1.87 -14.46
CA PRO A 103 -28.87 1.89 -14.87
C PRO A 103 -29.70 0.95 -13.96
N GLU A 104 -30.90 1.40 -13.59
CA GLU A 104 -31.86 0.67 -12.77
C GLU A 104 -32.07 -0.77 -13.26
N ARG A 105 -32.04 -1.71 -12.32
CA ARG A 105 -32.29 -3.14 -12.56
C ARG A 105 -33.68 -3.36 -13.15
N ILE A 106 -33.74 -3.59 -14.47
CA ILE A 106 -34.91 -4.21 -15.10
C ILE A 106 -34.98 -5.66 -14.60
N ARG A 107 -36.05 -6.00 -13.88
CA ARG A 107 -36.32 -7.36 -13.42
C ARG A 107 -36.53 -8.29 -14.62
N PRO A 108 -35.91 -9.48 -14.65
CA PRO A 108 -36.14 -10.41 -15.76
C PRO A 108 -37.57 -10.95 -15.72
N ARG A 109 -38.27 -10.80 -16.84
CA ARG A 109 -39.52 -11.49 -17.15
C ARG A 109 -39.21 -12.97 -17.37
N SER A 110 -39.94 -13.83 -16.68
CA SER A 110 -39.86 -15.29 -16.80
C SER A 110 -40.22 -15.75 -18.22
N VAL A 111 -39.35 -16.57 -18.82
CA VAL A 111 -39.63 -17.32 -20.05
C VAL A 111 -39.66 -18.81 -19.71
N PRO A 112 -40.66 -19.59 -20.19
CA PRO A 112 -40.79 -20.99 -19.81
C PRO A 112 -39.82 -21.89 -20.58
N ALA A 113 -39.38 -22.94 -19.89
CA ALA A 113 -38.47 -23.96 -20.38
C ALA A 113 -39.06 -24.76 -21.56
N LYS A 114 -38.23 -25.05 -22.56
CA LYS A 114 -38.40 -26.20 -23.46
C LYS A 114 -37.09 -26.99 -23.56
N LYS A 115 -37.25 -28.31 -23.43
CA LYS A 115 -36.24 -29.34 -23.65
C LYS A 115 -36.03 -29.56 -25.15
N SER A 116 -34.80 -29.79 -25.57
CA SER A 116 -34.48 -30.75 -26.63
C SER A 116 -32.98 -31.02 -26.72
N ASP A 117 -32.65 -32.28 -26.47
CA ASP A 117 -31.63 -33.18 -27.02
C ASP A 117 -30.22 -32.73 -27.49
N SER A 118 -29.33 -33.66 -27.14
CA SER A 118 -27.92 -33.84 -27.46
C SER A 118 -27.53 -33.62 -28.93
N SER A 119 -26.34 -33.07 -29.18
CA SER A 119 -25.22 -33.91 -29.62
C SER A 119 -23.87 -33.17 -29.58
N THR A 120 -22.87 -34.00 -29.35
CA THR A 120 -21.43 -33.86 -29.34
C THR A 120 -20.82 -32.91 -30.37
N ALA A 121 -20.12 -31.89 -29.88
CA ALA A 121 -18.94 -31.32 -30.55
C ALA A 121 -18.02 -30.73 -29.46
N ARG A 122 -17.15 -31.57 -28.90
CA ARG A 122 -15.97 -31.08 -28.16
C ARG A 122 -15.05 -30.46 -29.22
N SER A 123 -15.08 -29.14 -29.37
CA SER A 123 -14.09 -28.46 -30.21
C SER A 123 -12.75 -28.46 -29.48
N GLU A 124 -11.70 -28.86 -30.19
CA GLU A 124 -10.27 -28.83 -29.85
C GLU A 124 -9.71 -27.39 -29.62
N ALA A 125 -10.54 -26.46 -29.12
CA ALA A 125 -10.18 -25.07 -28.86
C ALA A 125 -9.94 -24.76 -27.36
N ASP A 126 -10.10 -25.75 -26.48
CA ASP A 126 -9.93 -25.61 -25.01
C ASP A 126 -8.49 -25.95 -24.53
N GLU A 127 -7.55 -26.16 -25.46
CA GLU A 127 -6.20 -26.65 -25.16
C GLU A 127 -5.09 -25.57 -25.25
N PHE A 128 -5.41 -24.30 -25.00
CA PHE A 128 -4.39 -23.25 -24.98
C PHE A 128 -4.44 -22.38 -23.73
N PHE A 129 -3.33 -22.49 -22.97
CA PHE A 129 -2.92 -21.69 -21.82
C PHE A 129 -3.76 -21.84 -20.53
N ARG A 130 -3.47 -22.89 -19.76
CA ARG A 130 -3.65 -22.85 -18.30
C ARG A 130 -2.38 -22.27 -17.71
N PRO A 131 -2.31 -20.97 -17.36
CA PRO A 131 -1.24 -20.50 -16.49
C PRO A 131 -1.50 -21.10 -15.11
N THR A 132 -0.99 -22.30 -14.89
CA THR A 132 -0.97 -22.90 -13.56
C THR A 132 0.28 -22.31 -12.91
N PRO A 133 0.16 -21.52 -11.83
CA PRO A 133 1.35 -20.96 -11.19
C PRO A 133 2.26 -22.12 -10.79
N ALA A 134 3.55 -22.00 -11.11
CA ALA A 134 4.52 -23.03 -10.75
C ALA A 134 4.51 -23.21 -9.22
N PRO A 135 4.48 -24.45 -8.71
CA PRO A 135 4.53 -24.68 -7.27
C PRO A 135 5.85 -24.13 -6.72
N ARG A 136 5.76 -23.38 -5.61
CA ARG A 136 6.93 -22.78 -4.95
C ARG A 136 7.88 -23.88 -4.44
N PRO A 137 9.21 -23.68 -4.46
CA PRO A 137 10.16 -24.58 -3.80
C PRO A 137 9.80 -24.80 -2.32
N ALA A 138 9.86 -26.05 -1.87
CA ALA A 138 9.43 -26.47 -0.55
C ALA A 138 10.33 -25.88 0.56
N GLY A 139 9.75 -25.14 1.50
CA GLY A 139 10.49 -24.61 2.67
C GLY A 139 9.74 -23.65 3.58
N ALA A 140 8.74 -22.91 3.10
CA ALA A 140 7.99 -21.94 3.91
C ALA A 140 6.75 -22.58 4.56
N ALA A 141 6.89 -23.00 5.82
CA ALA A 141 5.74 -23.42 6.62
C ALA A 141 4.78 -22.24 6.86
N ARG A 142 3.48 -22.53 6.73
CA ARG A 142 2.38 -21.58 6.67
C ARG A 142 2.09 -20.92 8.02
N LYS A 143 2.08 -19.60 8.08
CA LYS A 143 1.24 -18.81 9.00
C LYS A 143 0.39 -17.91 8.13
N GLY A 144 -0.93 -17.95 8.30
CA GLY A 144 -1.83 -17.02 7.60
C GLY A 144 -1.50 -15.57 7.96
N PRO A 145 -2.07 -14.58 7.26
CA PRO A 145 -1.85 -13.17 7.57
C PRO A 145 -2.13 -12.93 9.05
N THR A 146 -1.07 -12.66 9.80
CA THR A 146 -1.20 -12.17 11.17
C THR A 146 -1.33 -10.67 11.00
N PRO A 147 -2.51 -10.06 11.28
CA PRO A 147 -2.64 -8.62 11.21
C PRO A 147 -1.53 -7.99 12.07
N PRO A 148 -0.95 -6.85 11.65
CA PRO A 148 0.12 -6.23 12.41
C PRO A 148 -0.39 -5.99 13.83
N ALA A 149 0.21 -6.69 14.80
CA ALA A 149 -0.23 -6.62 16.17
C ALA A 149 -0.11 -5.17 16.65
N LYS A 150 -1.15 -4.65 17.32
CA LYS A 150 -1.15 -3.26 17.80
C LYS A 150 0.05 -3.06 18.72
N ARG A 151 0.87 -2.06 18.41
CA ARG A 151 2.07 -1.74 19.19
C ARG A 151 1.84 -0.50 20.04
N TRP A 152 2.52 -0.48 21.17
CA TRP A 152 2.50 0.63 22.11
C TRP A 152 3.93 1.02 22.46
N GLU A 153 4.15 2.31 22.68
CA GLU A 153 5.42 2.87 23.14
C GLU A 153 5.29 3.33 24.58
N VAL A 154 6.24 2.96 25.43
CA VAL A 154 6.31 3.48 26.80
C VAL A 154 6.85 4.90 26.80
N VAL A 155 6.02 5.86 27.20
CA VAL A 155 6.37 7.29 27.23
C VAL A 155 6.49 7.86 28.64
N GLY A 156 5.95 7.16 29.64
CA GLY A 156 6.00 7.58 31.03
C GLY A 156 7.09 6.90 31.86
N GLY A 157 7.20 7.33 33.12
CA GLY A 157 8.05 6.70 34.13
C GLY A 157 9.55 6.94 33.99
N SER A 158 9.97 7.87 33.13
CA SER A 158 11.38 8.17 32.85
C SER A 158 12.17 8.55 34.10
N ASP A 159 11.53 9.28 35.02
CA ASP A 159 12.03 9.66 36.34
C ASP A 159 12.31 8.47 37.26
N LYS A 160 11.69 7.32 37.00
CA LYS A 160 11.78 6.08 37.80
C LYS A 160 12.40 4.91 37.03
N GLY A 161 13.02 5.20 35.88
CA GLY A 161 13.63 4.19 35.01
C GLY A 161 12.62 3.30 34.27
N GLY A 162 11.35 3.68 34.23
CA GLY A 162 10.28 2.96 33.53
C GLY A 162 8.96 2.88 34.29
N ILE A 163 7.99 2.23 33.65
CA ILE A 163 6.63 2.06 34.17
C ILE A 163 6.49 0.76 34.96
N LEU A 164 5.60 0.79 35.95
CA LEU A 164 5.36 -0.34 36.84
C LEU A 164 4.57 -1.43 36.13
N VAL A 165 5.10 -2.65 36.12
CA VAL A 165 4.45 -3.84 35.56
C VAL A 165 3.85 -4.68 36.68
N ARG A 166 2.67 -5.25 36.43
CA ARG A 166 1.98 -6.17 37.34
C ARG A 166 1.71 -7.52 36.71
N GLU A 167 1.64 -8.56 37.53
CA GLU A 167 1.32 -9.93 37.08
C GLU A 167 -0.13 -10.06 36.58
N GLY A 168 -1.05 -9.23 37.09
CA GLY A 168 -2.48 -9.31 36.75
C GLY A 168 -3.10 -7.98 36.34
N GLN A 169 -4.29 -8.07 35.75
CA GLN A 169 -5.06 -6.92 35.29
C GLN A 169 -5.34 -5.91 36.40
N SER A 170 -5.63 -6.37 37.63
CA SER A 170 -5.94 -5.48 38.75
C SER A 170 -4.76 -4.59 39.14
N THR A 171 -5.05 -3.33 39.51
CA THR A 171 -4.07 -2.39 40.07
C THR A 171 -3.59 -2.77 41.48
N THR A 172 -4.22 -3.75 42.12
CA THR A 172 -3.79 -4.32 43.40
C THR A 172 -3.04 -5.64 43.26
N SER A 173 -2.90 -6.17 42.04
CA SER A 173 -2.17 -7.42 41.79
C SER A 173 -0.67 -7.28 42.06
N LYS A 174 0.03 -8.42 42.21
CA LYS A 174 1.46 -8.45 42.51
C LYS A 174 2.27 -7.63 41.50
N GLN A 175 3.10 -6.75 42.02
CA GLN A 175 4.06 -5.97 41.22
C GLN A 175 5.22 -6.89 40.85
N LEU A 176 5.65 -6.82 39.59
CA LEU A 176 6.88 -7.46 39.17
C LEU A 176 8.08 -6.66 39.69
N ALA A 177 9.20 -7.34 39.87
CA ALA A 177 10.44 -6.74 40.38
C ALA A 177 10.98 -5.68 39.41
N ASP A 178 10.92 -5.98 38.11
CA ASP A 178 11.44 -5.11 37.06
C ASP A 178 10.35 -4.19 36.49
N ARG A 179 10.78 -2.97 36.14
CA ARG A 179 9.98 -1.99 35.41
C ARG A 179 10.18 -2.16 33.91
N LEU A 180 9.16 -1.81 33.14
CA LEU A 180 9.29 -1.72 31.69
C LEU A 180 9.87 -0.34 31.35
N SER A 181 11.05 -0.31 30.74
CA SER A 181 11.80 0.93 30.48
C SER A 181 11.04 1.92 29.60
N THR A 182 11.18 3.22 29.85
CA THR A 182 10.72 4.26 28.93
C THR A 182 11.40 4.11 27.56
N GLY A 183 10.64 4.29 26.48
CA GLY A 183 11.05 4.03 25.10
C GLY A 183 10.90 2.57 24.64
N ALA A 184 10.53 1.64 25.53
CA ALA A 184 10.27 0.26 25.14
C ALA A 184 9.06 0.18 24.20
N LEU A 185 9.15 -0.69 23.19
CA LEU A 185 8.03 -1.07 22.34
C LEU A 185 7.44 -2.38 22.82
N VAL A 186 6.11 -2.43 22.85
CA VAL A 186 5.36 -3.60 23.27
C VAL A 186 4.20 -3.91 22.33
N GLU A 187 3.85 -5.18 22.24
CA GLU A 187 2.70 -5.71 21.52
C GLU A 187 1.49 -5.82 22.45
N GLU A 188 0.30 -5.39 21.99
CA GLU A 188 -0.97 -5.57 22.69
C GLU A 188 -1.42 -7.03 22.66
N LEU A 189 -1.52 -7.65 23.84
CA LEU A 189 -2.12 -8.97 23.98
C LEU A 189 -3.60 -8.87 24.36
N ASP A 190 -3.95 -7.94 25.25
CA ASP A 190 -5.33 -7.66 25.68
C ASP A 190 -5.42 -6.21 26.17
N LEU A 191 -6.57 -5.56 25.96
CA LEU A 191 -6.86 -4.21 26.42
C LEU A 191 -8.21 -4.19 27.14
N ARG A 192 -8.18 -3.91 28.45
CA ARG A 192 -9.36 -3.93 29.33
C ARG A 192 -9.52 -2.60 30.04
N GLY A 193 -10.29 -1.70 29.44
CA GLY A 193 -10.41 -0.31 29.91
C GLY A 193 -9.04 0.36 29.86
N GLU A 194 -8.55 0.86 31.00
CA GLU A 194 -7.26 1.55 31.14
C GLU A 194 -6.07 0.60 31.41
N ARG A 195 -6.23 -0.71 31.15
CA ARG A 195 -5.23 -1.74 31.48
C ARG A 195 -4.83 -2.50 30.23
N LEU A 196 -3.54 -2.44 29.91
CA LEU A 196 -2.92 -3.08 28.76
C LEU A 196 -2.11 -4.29 29.23
N GLN A 197 -2.47 -5.47 28.73
CA GLN A 197 -1.60 -6.63 28.77
C GLN A 197 -0.68 -6.59 27.56
N PHE A 198 0.61 -6.76 27.80
CA PHE A 198 1.61 -6.58 26.75
C PHE A 198 2.59 -7.74 26.66
N LYS A 199 3.23 -7.85 25.49
CA LYS A 199 4.49 -8.58 25.30
C LYS A 199 5.58 -7.60 24.86
N ARG A 200 6.74 -7.60 25.53
CA ARG A 200 7.86 -6.71 25.22
C ARG A 200 8.50 -7.09 23.89
N LEU A 201 8.68 -6.10 23.02
CA LEU A 201 9.37 -6.25 21.74
C LEU A 201 10.80 -5.69 21.81
N THR A 202 10.98 -4.53 22.46
CA THR A 202 12.28 -3.85 22.62
C THR A 202 12.42 -3.25 24.03
N GLY A 203 13.59 -2.71 24.37
CA GLY A 203 13.86 -2.12 25.70
C GLY A 203 14.11 -3.16 26.79
N THR A 204 14.07 -2.76 28.06
CA THR A 204 14.33 -3.63 29.23
C THR A 204 13.10 -3.79 30.11
N GLY A 205 13.09 -4.83 30.94
CA GLY A 205 11.98 -5.18 31.83
C GLY A 205 11.33 -6.53 31.50
N PRO A 206 10.20 -6.86 32.16
CA PRO A 206 9.51 -8.13 32.01
C PRO A 206 9.10 -8.39 30.55
N GLU A 207 9.13 -9.66 30.13
CA GLU A 207 8.68 -10.04 28.78
C GLU A 207 7.18 -9.90 28.60
N ILE A 208 6.39 -10.19 29.64
CA ILE A 208 4.93 -10.10 29.64
C ILE A 208 4.47 -9.47 30.94
N GLY A 209 3.39 -8.68 30.88
CA GLY A 209 2.72 -8.21 32.08
C GLY A 209 1.59 -7.21 31.80
N TRP A 210 1.11 -6.57 32.86
CA TRP A 210 0.03 -5.58 32.82
C TRP A 210 0.50 -4.19 33.25
N VAL A 211 0.18 -3.19 32.44
CA VAL A 211 0.46 -1.77 32.70
C VAL A 211 -0.83 -0.94 32.63
N SER A 212 -0.81 0.25 33.22
CA SER A 212 -1.88 1.23 33.01
C SER A 212 -1.57 2.07 31.79
N LEU A 213 -2.60 2.49 31.05
CA LEU A 213 -2.45 3.46 29.96
C LEU A 213 -2.02 4.83 30.48
N SER A 214 -2.60 5.25 31.62
CA SER A 214 -2.31 6.51 32.27
C SER A 214 -2.36 6.39 33.80
N VAL A 215 -1.72 7.33 34.51
CA VAL A 215 -1.83 7.50 35.97
C VAL A 215 -1.97 8.99 36.29
N SER A 216 -3.03 9.37 37.00
CA SER A 216 -3.31 10.77 37.39
C SER A 216 -3.27 11.74 36.19
N GLY A 217 -3.81 11.30 35.05
CA GLY A 217 -3.85 12.09 33.81
C GLY A 217 -2.53 12.12 33.02
N LYS A 218 -1.45 11.50 33.51
CA LYS A 218 -0.20 11.36 32.76
C LYS A 218 -0.21 10.06 31.96
N GLU A 219 -0.03 10.17 30.66
CA GLU A 219 0.11 9.03 29.76
C GLU A 219 1.39 8.24 30.07
N LEU A 220 1.26 6.92 30.17
CA LEU A 220 2.36 5.99 30.44
C LEU A 220 2.76 5.22 29.19
N VAL A 221 1.77 4.85 28.38
CA VAL A 221 1.94 4.23 27.08
C VAL A 221 1.06 4.92 26.06
N ARG A 222 1.55 5.05 24.83
CA ARG A 222 0.76 5.57 23.71
C ARG A 222 0.73 4.56 22.57
N PRO A 223 -0.38 4.49 21.80
CA PRO A 223 -0.40 3.70 20.58
C PRO A 223 0.72 4.14 19.64
N LYS A 224 1.55 3.19 19.22
CA LYS A 224 2.51 3.41 18.15
C LYS A 224 1.88 2.93 16.87
N HIS A 225 1.43 3.87 16.04
CA HIS A 225 1.00 3.54 14.69
C HIS A 225 2.18 2.85 13.97
N ALA A 226 1.92 1.69 13.38
CA ALA A 226 2.88 1.06 12.49
C ALA A 226 3.24 2.09 11.41
N SER A 227 4.54 2.30 11.20
CA SER A 227 4.97 3.03 10.02
C SER A 227 4.48 2.29 8.76
N PRO A 228 4.31 2.97 7.61
CA PRO A 228 3.93 2.28 6.37
C PRO A 228 4.85 1.12 6.00
N GLU A 229 6.12 1.21 6.40
CA GLU A 229 7.15 0.19 6.23
C GLU A 229 6.92 -1.05 7.11
N GLU A 230 6.20 -0.88 8.22
CA GLU A 230 5.82 -1.95 9.16
C GLU A 230 4.40 -2.48 8.94
N MET A 231 3.58 -1.82 8.09
CA MET A 231 2.20 -2.23 7.81
C MET A 231 2.12 -3.52 6.99
N LEU A 232 3.12 -3.79 6.16
CA LEU A 232 3.25 -5.02 5.40
C LEU A 232 4.62 -5.63 5.72
N THR A 233 4.70 -6.57 6.66
CA THR A 233 5.95 -7.33 6.88
C THR A 233 6.26 -8.20 5.66
N LEU A 234 7.50 -8.69 5.52
CA LEU A 234 7.86 -9.56 4.39
C LEU A 234 6.97 -10.81 4.32
N ASP A 235 6.71 -11.46 5.45
CA ASP A 235 5.82 -12.62 5.50
C ASP A 235 4.39 -12.26 5.04
N CYS A 236 3.85 -11.13 5.51
CA CYS A 236 2.54 -10.65 5.07
C CYS A 236 2.53 -10.28 3.58
N ALA A 237 3.61 -9.69 3.06
CA ALA A 237 3.76 -9.36 1.64
C ALA A 237 3.70 -10.63 0.78
N LEU A 238 4.45 -11.67 1.15
CA LEU A 238 4.47 -12.93 0.43
C LEU A 238 3.11 -13.64 0.49
N SER A 239 2.44 -13.68 1.65
CA SER A 239 1.10 -14.26 1.77
C SER A 239 0.05 -13.48 0.98
N LEU A 240 0.14 -12.15 0.95
CA LEU A 240 -0.77 -11.31 0.16
C LEU A 240 -0.65 -11.63 -1.34
N GLN A 241 0.58 -11.66 -1.88
CA GLN A 241 0.80 -12.02 -3.28
C GLN A 241 0.28 -13.43 -3.60
N GLU A 242 0.45 -14.39 -2.69
CA GLU A 242 -0.10 -15.75 -2.85
C GLU A 242 -1.62 -15.78 -2.95
N GLU A 243 -2.33 -15.12 -2.04
CA GLU A 243 -3.80 -15.07 -2.07
C GLU A 243 -4.31 -14.36 -3.33
N LEU A 244 -3.60 -13.31 -3.78
CA LEU A 244 -3.90 -12.67 -5.07
C LEU A 244 -3.66 -13.62 -6.24
N MET A 245 -2.53 -14.34 -6.27
CA MET A 245 -2.25 -15.33 -7.32
C MET A 245 -3.29 -16.45 -7.34
N GLU A 246 -3.73 -16.94 -6.18
CA GLU A 246 -4.79 -17.93 -6.09
C GLU A 246 -6.10 -17.39 -6.67
N GLY A 247 -6.50 -16.18 -6.27
CA GLY A 247 -7.72 -15.53 -6.74
C GLY A 247 -7.70 -15.27 -8.25
N PHE A 248 -6.61 -14.70 -8.76
CA PHE A 248 -6.43 -14.45 -10.19
C PHE A 248 -6.22 -15.73 -11.00
N GLY A 249 -5.69 -16.79 -10.40
CA GLY A 249 -5.52 -18.09 -11.04
C GLY A 249 -6.82 -18.88 -11.23
N LYS A 250 -7.95 -18.44 -10.66
CA LYS A 250 -9.22 -19.17 -10.78
C LYS A 250 -9.69 -19.29 -12.23
N PRO A 251 -10.18 -20.46 -12.67
CA PRO A 251 -10.63 -20.68 -14.06
C PRO A 251 -11.67 -19.66 -14.53
N GLU A 252 -12.62 -19.30 -13.67
CA GLU A 252 -13.66 -18.32 -13.98
C GLU A 252 -13.08 -16.93 -14.24
N PHE A 253 -12.12 -16.52 -13.42
CA PHE A 253 -11.42 -15.25 -13.57
C PHE A 253 -10.63 -15.23 -14.89
N GLN A 254 -9.82 -16.26 -15.14
CA GLN A 254 -8.99 -16.37 -16.34
C GLN A 254 -9.83 -16.40 -17.63
N ARG A 255 -10.95 -17.13 -17.63
CA ARG A 255 -11.90 -17.11 -18.77
C ARG A 255 -12.45 -15.71 -19.02
N THR A 256 -12.85 -15.00 -17.96
CA THR A 256 -13.40 -13.64 -18.07
C THR A 256 -12.34 -12.66 -18.57
N LEU A 257 -11.11 -12.73 -18.08
CA LEU A 257 -10.00 -11.91 -18.53
C LEU A 257 -9.64 -12.17 -20.00
N ALA A 258 -9.58 -13.44 -20.41
CA ALA A 258 -9.31 -13.81 -21.80
C ALA A 258 -10.39 -13.29 -22.76
N GLN A 259 -11.68 -13.39 -22.39
CA GLN A 259 -12.78 -12.82 -23.16
C GLN A 259 -12.67 -11.30 -23.28
N LEU A 260 -12.35 -10.61 -22.17
CA LEU A 260 -12.16 -9.17 -22.15
C LEU A 260 -11.00 -8.74 -23.06
N VAL A 261 -9.85 -9.41 -22.98
CA VAL A 261 -8.69 -9.11 -23.83
C VAL A 261 -8.99 -9.37 -25.31
N ARG A 262 -9.68 -10.46 -25.64
CA ARG A 262 -10.09 -10.78 -27.02
C ARG A 262 -11.05 -9.73 -27.59
N ALA A 263 -11.96 -9.21 -26.77
CA ALA A 263 -12.91 -8.17 -27.18
C ALA A 263 -12.25 -6.79 -27.38
N HIS A 264 -11.06 -6.57 -26.79
CA HIS A 264 -10.36 -5.29 -26.85
C HIS A 264 -8.86 -5.47 -27.21
N PRO A 265 -8.53 -5.77 -28.48
CA PRO A 265 -7.17 -6.12 -28.90
C PRO A 265 -6.10 -5.06 -28.60
N THR A 266 -6.46 -3.77 -28.60
CA THR A 266 -5.53 -2.66 -28.34
C THR A 266 -5.23 -2.48 -26.85
N LYS A 267 -6.01 -3.09 -25.95
CA LYS A 267 -5.89 -2.98 -24.48
C LYS A 267 -5.82 -1.53 -23.93
N ALA A 268 -6.22 -0.52 -24.71
CA ALA A 268 -6.04 0.89 -24.38
C ALA A 268 -7.37 1.67 -24.26
N GLY A 269 -8.50 1.09 -24.68
CA GLY A 269 -9.80 1.77 -24.63
C GLY A 269 -10.31 1.99 -23.20
N ALA A 270 -10.93 3.14 -22.93
CA ALA A 270 -11.49 3.47 -21.62
C ALA A 270 -12.43 2.37 -21.07
N GLU A 271 -13.26 1.78 -21.94
CA GLU A 271 -14.15 0.68 -21.56
C GLU A 271 -13.37 -0.58 -21.14
N PHE A 272 -12.31 -0.94 -21.86
CA PHE A 272 -11.45 -2.07 -21.52
C PHE A 272 -10.81 -1.86 -20.16
N LEU A 273 -10.25 -0.67 -19.94
CA LEU A 273 -9.54 -0.34 -18.72
C LEU A 273 -10.47 -0.34 -17.50
N ARG A 274 -11.68 0.20 -17.66
CA ARG A 274 -12.74 0.13 -16.64
C ARG A 274 -13.11 -1.31 -16.29
N LYS A 275 -13.48 -2.13 -17.30
CA LYS A 275 -13.85 -3.54 -17.08
C LYS A 275 -12.69 -4.36 -16.52
N ARG A 276 -11.45 -4.08 -16.92
CA ARG A 276 -10.24 -4.75 -16.38
C ARG A 276 -10.07 -4.42 -14.91
N THR A 277 -10.25 -3.15 -14.55
CA THR A 277 -10.15 -2.68 -13.16
C THR A 277 -11.23 -3.30 -12.29
N GLU A 278 -12.49 -3.31 -12.75
CA GLU A 278 -13.62 -3.97 -12.08
C GLU A 278 -13.36 -5.48 -11.87
N LEU A 279 -12.84 -6.15 -12.91
CA LEU A 279 -12.49 -7.56 -12.83
C LEU A 279 -11.38 -7.79 -11.79
N PHE A 280 -10.30 -7.02 -11.79
CA PHE A 280 -9.21 -7.18 -10.83
C PHE A 280 -9.69 -6.93 -9.40
N LEU A 281 -10.55 -5.92 -9.20
CA LEU A 281 -11.16 -5.61 -7.90
C LEU A 281 -12.06 -6.71 -7.38
N SER A 282 -12.65 -7.56 -8.23
CA SER A 282 -13.43 -8.71 -7.77
C SER A 282 -12.62 -9.68 -6.91
N VAL A 283 -11.30 -9.74 -7.10
CA VAL A 283 -10.37 -10.52 -6.27
C VAL A 283 -9.78 -9.64 -5.18
N GLN A 284 -9.27 -8.47 -5.55
CA GLN A 284 -8.55 -7.58 -4.63
C GLN A 284 -9.44 -7.11 -3.46
N SER A 285 -10.74 -6.85 -3.70
CA SER A 285 -11.67 -6.40 -2.65
C SER A 285 -11.89 -7.42 -1.53
N VAL A 286 -11.66 -8.70 -1.79
CA VAL A 286 -11.77 -9.78 -0.81
C VAL A 286 -10.45 -9.99 -0.06
N VAL A 287 -9.32 -9.85 -0.76
CA VAL A 287 -7.99 -10.13 -0.19
C VAL A 287 -7.46 -8.94 0.60
N LEU A 288 -7.48 -7.73 0.04
CA LEU A 288 -6.88 -6.51 0.62
C LEU A 288 -7.28 -6.24 2.09
N PRO A 289 -8.56 -6.36 2.50
CA PRO A 289 -8.96 -6.08 3.88
C PRO A 289 -8.28 -6.99 4.92
N ARG A 290 -7.88 -8.21 4.53
CA ARG A 290 -7.18 -9.15 5.41
C ARG A 290 -5.77 -8.68 5.77
N TYR A 291 -5.21 -7.79 4.96
CA TYR A 291 -3.86 -7.25 5.09
C TYR A 291 -3.87 -5.76 5.49
N GLY A 292 -5.02 -5.24 5.92
CA GLY A 292 -5.16 -3.86 6.39
C GLY A 292 -5.34 -2.82 5.28
N PHE A 293 -5.58 -3.24 4.05
CA PHE A 293 -5.85 -2.34 2.93
C PHE A 293 -7.34 -2.30 2.58
N GLU A 294 -7.83 -1.16 2.15
CA GLU A 294 -9.22 -1.04 1.70
C GLU A 294 -9.45 -1.90 0.44
N GLY A 295 -10.61 -2.55 0.34
CA GLY A 295 -10.98 -3.35 -0.84
C GLY A 295 -11.37 -2.52 -2.07
N SER A 296 -10.65 -1.43 -2.34
CA SER A 296 -10.98 -0.41 -3.34
C SER A 296 -9.74 -0.01 -4.17
N PRO A 297 -9.89 0.74 -5.28
CA PRO A 297 -8.75 1.23 -6.06
C PRO A 297 -7.71 1.97 -5.20
N LYS A 298 -8.18 2.76 -4.22
CA LYS A 298 -7.31 3.47 -3.29
C LYS A 298 -6.49 2.50 -2.43
N GLY A 299 -7.11 1.45 -1.92
CA GLY A 299 -6.41 0.43 -1.14
C GLY A 299 -5.42 -0.38 -1.97
N VAL A 300 -5.69 -0.60 -3.27
CA VAL A 300 -4.70 -1.19 -4.20
C VAL A 300 -3.46 -0.30 -4.31
N VAL A 301 -3.62 1.01 -4.46
CA VAL A 301 -2.48 1.95 -4.52
C VAL A 301 -1.70 1.93 -3.21
N GLN A 302 -2.39 1.96 -2.06
CA GLN A 302 -1.76 1.86 -0.74
C GLN A 302 -0.98 0.55 -0.58
N MET A 303 -1.55 -0.57 -1.03
CA MET A 303 -0.89 -1.87 -1.03
C MET A 303 0.36 -1.84 -1.89
N MET A 304 0.31 -1.33 -3.12
CA MET A 304 1.48 -1.22 -4.01
C MET A 304 2.60 -0.40 -3.36
N ALA A 305 2.26 0.73 -2.73
CA ALA A 305 3.25 1.56 -2.02
C ALA A 305 3.90 0.82 -0.84
N ALA A 306 3.14 -0.03 -0.13
CA ALA A 306 3.64 -0.81 1.00
C ALA A 306 4.65 -1.91 0.61
N TYR A 307 4.77 -2.25 -0.68
CA TYR A 307 5.82 -3.17 -1.16
C TYR A 307 7.19 -2.51 -1.33
N ALA A 308 7.30 -1.18 -1.32
CA ALA A 308 8.56 -0.48 -1.58
C ALA A 308 9.75 -0.97 -0.72
N PRO A 309 9.60 -1.22 0.60
CA PRO A 309 10.68 -1.76 1.43
C PRO A 309 11.12 -3.18 1.02
N HIS A 310 10.25 -3.96 0.38
CA HIS A 310 10.49 -5.35 -0.01
C HIS A 310 10.95 -5.50 -1.47
N GLY A 311 11.14 -4.41 -2.21
CA GLY A 311 11.48 -4.45 -3.64
C GLY A 311 12.78 -5.18 -3.98
N HIS A 312 13.69 -5.32 -3.00
CA HIS A 312 14.95 -6.05 -3.15
C HIS A 312 14.82 -7.57 -2.88
N CYS A 313 13.66 -8.04 -2.41
CA CYS A 313 13.44 -9.45 -2.08
C CYS A 313 13.17 -10.26 -3.36
N PRO A 314 14.02 -11.28 -3.68
CA PRO A 314 13.85 -12.10 -4.87
C PRO A 314 12.49 -12.81 -4.95
N GLU A 315 11.96 -13.25 -3.80
CA GLU A 315 10.68 -13.95 -3.69
C GLU A 315 9.50 -13.03 -4.04
N VAL A 316 9.56 -11.77 -3.59
CA VAL A 316 8.57 -10.74 -3.94
C VAL A 316 8.63 -10.43 -5.43
N GLY A 317 9.83 -10.33 -6.00
CA GLY A 317 10.03 -10.17 -7.45
C GLY A 317 9.46 -11.34 -8.25
N TRP A 318 9.75 -12.57 -7.86
CA TRP A 318 9.24 -13.78 -8.51
C TRP A 318 7.71 -13.85 -8.48
N ASN A 319 7.08 -13.55 -7.34
CA ASN A 319 5.63 -13.50 -7.21
C ASN A 319 5.01 -12.41 -8.10
N ASN A 320 5.65 -11.23 -8.21
CA ASN A 320 5.22 -10.17 -9.12
C ASN A 320 5.23 -10.64 -10.57
N ASP A 321 6.27 -11.37 -11.00
CA ASP A 321 6.33 -11.94 -12.36
C ASP A 321 5.20 -12.94 -12.62
N GLN A 322 4.84 -13.76 -11.62
CA GLN A 322 3.71 -14.68 -11.75
C GLN A 322 2.37 -13.94 -11.81
N LEU A 323 2.18 -12.90 -10.98
CA LEU A 323 0.99 -12.05 -11.03
C LEU A 323 0.85 -11.36 -12.40
N ASN A 324 1.94 -10.81 -12.95
CA ASN A 324 1.94 -10.18 -14.27
C ASN A 324 1.51 -11.16 -15.37
N LYS A 325 2.01 -12.41 -15.33
CA LYS A 325 1.58 -13.48 -16.25
C LYS A 325 0.09 -13.80 -16.11
N LEU A 326 -0.41 -13.96 -14.89
CA LEU A 326 -1.83 -14.23 -14.63
C LEU A 326 -2.74 -13.07 -15.09
N LEU A 327 -2.24 -11.84 -15.01
CA LEU A 327 -2.99 -10.63 -15.34
C LEU A 327 -2.80 -10.19 -16.80
N GLN A 328 -1.97 -10.91 -17.57
CA GLN A 328 -1.65 -10.61 -18.98
C GLN A 328 -1.13 -9.18 -19.20
N MET A 329 -0.28 -8.73 -18.27
CA MET A 329 0.38 -7.43 -18.25
C MET A 329 1.75 -7.45 -18.92
#